data_AF-A0A6A5ESF8-F1
#
_entry.id   AF-A0A6A5ESF8-F1
#
_cell.length_a   1.000
_cell.length_b   1.000
_cell.length_c   1.000
_cell.angle_alpha   90.00
_cell.angle_beta   90.00
_cell.angle_gamma   90.00
#
_symmetry.space_group_name_H-M   'P 1'
#
loop_
_entity.id
_entity.type
_entity.pdbx_description
1 polymer ?
#
loop_
_entity_poly.entity_id
_entity_poly.type
_entity_poly.pdbx_seq_one_letter_code
_entity_poly.pdbx_strand_id
1 'polypeptide(L)'
;MLNATRHLVGLVKALQKSLQHRFKGIFVSVKMDDSSDVAVDLPFEDIVYMMSALLDPSFCLFWLEQDVQAPDEVKSEVKEMIIDLVLAEARN
;
A
#
# COMPACT_ATOMS: atom_id res chain seq x y z
N MET A 1 -8.23 -2.62 -29.73
CA MET A 1 -7.40 -1.87 -28.75
C MET A 1 -8.19 -1.16 -27.66
N LEU A 2 -9.44 -0.71 -27.85
CA LEU A 2 -10.24 0.01 -26.84
C LEU A 2 -10.58 -0.78 -25.54
N ASN A 3 -10.69 -2.12 -25.61
CA ASN A 3 -11.04 -2.92 -24.42
C ASN A 3 -9.87 -3.08 -23.44
N ALA A 4 -8.64 -3.23 -23.92
CA ALA A 4 -7.47 -3.41 -23.05
C ALA A 4 -7.24 -2.20 -22.13
N THR A 5 -7.35 -0.98 -22.67
CA THR A 5 -7.26 0.27 -21.89
C THR A 5 -8.39 0.42 -20.88
N ARG A 6 -9.60 -0.04 -21.19
CA ARG A 6 -10.74 0.01 -20.26
C ARG A 6 -10.60 -1.01 -19.11
N HIS A 7 -10.06 -2.19 -19.37
CA HIS A 7 -9.73 -3.17 -18.34
C HIS A 7 -8.63 -2.68 -17.40
N LEU A 8 -7.62 -1.99 -17.93
CA LEU A 8 -6.59 -1.31 -17.14
C LEU A 8 -7.17 -0.25 -16.20
N VAL A 9 -8.09 0.59 -16.67
CA VAL A 9 -8.76 1.60 -15.81
C VAL A 9 -9.60 0.93 -14.71
N GLY A 10 -10.33 -0.14 -15.04
CA GLY A 10 -11.10 -0.91 -14.05
C GLY A 10 -10.21 -1.53 -12.98
N LEU A 11 -9.08 -2.12 -13.40
CA LEU A 11 -8.08 -2.72 -12.52
C LEU A 11 -7.42 -1.67 -11.61
N VAL A 12 -6.99 -0.54 -12.17
CA VAL A 12 -6.39 0.57 -11.39
C VAL A 12 -7.36 1.07 -10.33
N LYS A 13 -8.64 1.28 -10.68
CA LYS A 13 -9.66 1.70 -9.70
C LYS A 13 -9.90 0.66 -8.61
N ALA A 14 -9.92 -0.62 -8.97
CA ALA A 14 -10.07 -1.71 -8.00
C ALA A 14 -8.86 -1.78 -7.06
N LEU A 15 -7.64 -1.63 -7.60
CA LEU A 15 -6.40 -1.61 -6.83
C LEU A 15 -6.36 -0.40 -5.88
N GLN A 16 -6.69 0.80 -6.38
CA GLN A 16 -6.76 2.01 -5.56
C GLN A 16 -7.76 1.84 -4.41
N LYS A 17 -8.97 1.34 -4.67
CA LYS A 17 -9.96 1.06 -3.61
C LYS A 17 -9.46 0.03 -2.61
N SER A 18 -8.81 -1.04 -3.08
CA SER A 18 -8.25 -2.07 -2.22
C SER A 18 -7.15 -1.51 -1.30
N LEU A 19 -6.25 -0.68 -1.84
CA LEU A 19 -5.19 -0.04 -1.07
C LEU A 19 -5.77 0.96 -0.06
N GLN A 20 -6.71 1.81 -0.49
CA GLN A 20 -7.40 2.76 0.40
C GLN A 20 -8.11 2.06 1.56
N HIS A 21 -8.80 0.94 1.28
CA HIS A 21 -9.45 0.16 2.33
C HIS A 21 -8.45 -0.47 3.29
N ARG A 22 -7.34 -1.02 2.76
CA ARG A 22 -6.31 -1.69 3.55
C ARG A 22 -5.52 -0.72 4.44
N PHE A 23 -5.30 0.52 4.01
CA PHE A 23 -4.59 1.52 4.80
C PHE A 23 -5.50 2.50 5.56
N LYS A 24 -6.82 2.24 5.57
CA LYS A 24 -7.80 3.14 6.18
C LYS A 24 -7.52 3.39 7.67
N GLY A 25 -7.09 2.38 8.42
CA GLY A 25 -6.73 2.52 9.83
C GLY A 25 -5.60 3.53 10.05
N ILE A 26 -4.57 3.50 9.19
CA ILE A 26 -3.47 4.49 9.25
C ILE A 26 -4.01 5.90 9.00
N PHE A 27 -4.83 6.11 7.96
CA PHE A 27 -5.36 7.43 7.61
C PHE A 27 -6.24 8.03 8.71
N VAL A 28 -7.07 7.21 9.36
CA VAL A 28 -7.84 7.62 10.53
C VAL A 28 -6.92 7.95 11.70
N SER A 29 -5.93 7.11 12.00
CA SER A 29 -4.98 7.32 13.10
C SER A 29 -4.15 8.60 12.96
N VAL A 30 -3.82 9.02 11.73
CA VAL A 30 -3.14 10.31 11.45
C VAL A 30 -4.10 11.48 11.21
N LYS A 31 -5.42 11.30 11.40
CA LYS A 31 -6.45 12.34 11.19
C LYS A 31 -6.53 12.88 9.75
N MET A 32 -6.23 12.04 8.76
CA MET A 32 -6.37 12.36 7.33
C MET A 32 -7.73 11.93 6.76
N ASP A 33 -8.49 11.09 7.48
CA ASP A 33 -9.84 10.66 7.13
C ASP A 33 -10.72 10.61 8.40
N ASP A 34 -12.00 10.96 8.26
CA ASP A 34 -12.96 10.94 9.37
C ASP A 34 -13.60 9.54 9.47
N SER A 35 -13.44 8.88 10.62
CA SER A 35 -13.92 7.51 10.87
C SER A 35 -15.42 7.41 11.16
N SER A 36 -16.24 8.30 10.61
CA SER A 36 -17.62 8.51 11.04
C SER A 36 -18.57 7.31 10.85
N ASP A 37 -18.16 6.25 10.15
CA ASP A 37 -19.09 5.22 9.67
C ASP A 37 -18.80 3.78 10.06
N VAL A 38 -17.77 3.45 10.86
CA VAL A 38 -17.47 2.02 11.05
C VAL A 38 -16.99 1.62 12.45
N ALA A 39 -17.86 0.93 13.18
CA ALA A 39 -17.53 0.13 14.36
C ALA A 39 -16.89 -1.23 13.97
N VAL A 40 -15.96 -1.21 13.02
CA VAL A 40 -15.21 -2.38 12.54
C VAL A 40 -13.74 -2.07 12.72
N ASP A 41 -12.99 -3.01 13.30
CA ASP A 41 -11.53 -2.94 13.42
C ASP A 41 -10.93 -2.56 12.07
N LEU A 42 -10.32 -1.36 12.00
CA LEU A 42 -9.76 -0.90 10.74
C LEU A 42 -8.41 -1.58 10.51
N PRO A 43 -8.10 -2.01 9.27
CA PRO A 43 -6.81 -2.64 9.02
C PRO A 43 -5.68 -1.62 9.23
N PHE A 44 -4.61 -2.07 9.89
CA PHE A 44 -3.46 -1.24 10.28
C PHE A 44 -3.81 -0.01 11.16
N GLU A 45 -4.90 -0.06 11.92
CA GLU A 45 -5.29 1.00 12.86
C GLU A 45 -4.32 1.15 14.03
N ASP A 46 -3.74 0.05 14.49
CA ASP A 46 -2.80 0.04 15.59
C ASP A 46 -1.53 0.83 15.23
N ILE A 47 -1.19 1.79 16.10
CA ILE A 47 -0.02 2.64 16.01
C ILE A 47 1.28 1.83 15.88
N VAL A 48 1.31 0.57 16.31
CA VAL A 48 2.44 -0.34 16.10
C VAL A 48 2.85 -0.44 14.63
N TYR A 49 1.91 -0.47 13.68
CA TYR A 49 2.24 -0.56 12.25
C TYR A 49 2.95 0.68 11.75
N MET A 50 2.54 1.84 12.25
CA MET A 50 3.18 3.12 11.94
C MET A 50 4.57 3.22 12.58
N MET A 51 4.70 2.80 13.85
CA MET A 51 5.99 2.75 14.54
C MET A 51 6.95 1.77 13.86
N SER A 52 6.48 0.59 13.46
CA SER A 52 7.29 -0.39 12.75
C SER A 52 7.75 0.13 11.39
N ALA A 53 6.86 0.78 10.62
CA ALA A 53 7.22 1.41 9.35
C ALA A 53 8.24 2.56 9.51
N LEU A 54 8.16 3.31 10.61
CA LEU A 54 9.10 4.40 10.90
C LEU A 54 10.47 3.88 11.36
N LEU A 55 10.49 2.83 12.20
CA LEU A 55 11.71 2.28 12.78
C LEU A 55 12.49 1.40 11.80
N ASP A 56 11.78 0.67 10.93
CA ASP A 56 12.36 -0.10 9.84
C ASP A 56 11.52 0.08 8.57
N PRO A 57 11.94 0.97 7.64
CA PRO A 57 11.25 1.16 6.36
C PRO A 57 11.13 -0.11 5.52
N SER A 58 11.96 -1.13 5.77
CA SER A 58 11.84 -2.45 5.12
C SER A 58 10.55 -3.16 5.52
N PHE A 59 9.98 -2.83 6.69
CA PHE A 59 8.70 -3.36 7.16
C PHE A 59 7.55 -3.04 6.19
N CYS A 60 7.59 -1.89 5.51
CA CYS A 60 6.62 -1.52 4.49
C CYS A 60 6.57 -2.49 3.31
N LEU A 61 7.64 -3.27 3.11
CA LEU A 61 7.79 -4.23 2.03
C LEU A 61 7.69 -5.68 2.53
N PHE A 62 7.39 -5.90 3.81
CA PHE A 62 7.34 -7.24 4.40
C PHE A 62 6.28 -8.13 3.73
N TRP A 63 5.19 -7.54 3.22
CA TRP A 63 4.17 -8.23 2.44
C TRP A 63 4.73 -8.83 1.14
N LEU A 64 5.74 -8.22 0.52
CA LEU A 64 6.37 -8.72 -0.70
C LEU A 64 7.16 -10.00 -0.42
N GLU A 65 7.71 -10.11 0.79
CA GLU A 65 8.43 -11.31 1.23
C GLU A 65 7.47 -12.42 1.65
N GLN A 66 6.46 -12.10 2.49
CA GLN A 66 5.57 -13.09 3.11
C GLN A 66 4.41 -13.54 2.23
N ASP A 67 3.78 -12.61 1.51
CA ASP A 67 2.48 -12.86 0.88
C ASP A 67 2.59 -13.13 -0.62
N VAL A 68 3.71 -12.76 -1.26
CA VAL A 68 3.90 -12.91 -2.71
C VAL A 68 4.64 -14.21 -3.05
N GLN A 69 4.00 -15.05 -3.85
CA GLN A 69 4.59 -16.27 -4.40
C GLN A 69 5.21 -15.99 -5.78
N ALA A 70 6.43 -15.44 -5.77
CA ALA A 70 7.22 -15.17 -6.97
C ALA A 70 8.70 -15.48 -6.70
N PRO A 71 9.53 -15.68 -7.74
CA PRO A 71 10.99 -15.81 -7.58
C PRO A 71 11.60 -14.58 -6.90
N ASP A 72 12.66 -14.79 -6.12
CA ASP A 72 13.33 -13.74 -5.34
C ASP A 72 13.88 -12.61 -6.23
N GLU A 73 14.30 -12.94 -7.45
CA GLU A 73 14.74 -11.97 -8.46
C GLU A 73 13.61 -11.00 -8.81
N VAL A 74 12.38 -11.50 -9.01
CA VAL A 74 11.20 -10.68 -9.32
C VAL A 74 10.81 -9.82 -8.13
N LYS A 75 10.85 -10.38 -6.92
CA LYS A 75 10.59 -9.60 -5.69
C LYS A 75 11.61 -8.48 -5.52
N SER A 76 12.89 -8.75 -5.80
CA SER A 76 13.96 -7.75 -5.71
C SER A 76 13.75 -6.61 -6.71
N GLU A 77 13.40 -6.92 -7.95
CA GLU A 77 13.08 -5.91 -8.98
C GLU A 77 11.88 -5.04 -8.56
N VAL A 78 10.80 -5.65 -8.09
CA VAL A 78 9.61 -4.92 -7.60
C VAL A 78 9.96 -4.01 -6.42
N LYS A 79 10.81 -4.49 -5.50
CA LYS A 79 11.30 -3.71 -4.36
C LYS A 79 12.07 -2.47 -4.82
N GLU A 80 13.02 -2.63 -5.73
CA GLU A 80 13.79 -1.51 -6.30
C GLU A 80 12.89 -0.49 -6.98
N MET A 81 11.94 -0.95 -7.81
CA MET A 81 10.96 -0.07 -8.47
C MET A 81 10.11 0.74 -7.49
N ILE A 82 9.64 0.12 -6.40
CA ILE A 82 8.85 0.83 -5.38
C ILE A 82 9.70 1.87 -4.66
N ILE A 83 10.94 1.54 -4.31
CA ILE A 83 11.87 2.49 -3.66
C ILE A 83 12.13 3.68 -4.58
N ASP A 84 12.41 3.45 -5.87
CA ASP A 84 12.65 4.50 -6.85
C ASP A 84 11.44 5.43 -7.02
N LEU A 85 10.22 4.88 -7.04
CA LEU A 85 8.99 5.66 -7.10
C LEU A 85 8.81 6.55 -5.87
N VAL A 86 9.05 6.01 -4.67
CA VAL A 86 8.97 6.78 -3.41
C VAL A 86 10.02 7.89 -3.39
N LEU A 87 11.26 7.60 -3.80
CA LEU A 87 12.33 8.58 -3.88
C LEU A 87 12.06 9.67 -4.92
N ALA A 88 11.42 9.33 -6.04
CA ALA A 88 11.01 10.30 -7.05
C ALA A 88 9.92 11.23 -6.51
N GLU A 89 8.92 10.69 -5.81
CA GLU A 89 7.85 11.49 -5.20
C GLU A 89 8.36 12.39 -4.07
N ALA A 90 9.28 11.91 -3.24
CA ALA A 90 9.87 12.71 -2.16
C ALA A 90 10.74 13.89 -2.65
N ARG A 91 11.11 13.89 -3.93
CA ARG A 91 11.87 14.98 -4.58
C ARG A 91 10.95 16.02 -5.26
N ASN A 92 9.66 15.73 -5.39
CA ASN A 92 8.64 16.68 -5.87
C ASN A 92 8.18 17.61 -4.74
#